data_AF-A0A453PLX9-F1
#
_entry.id   AF-A0A453PLX9-F1
#
_cell.length_a   1.000
_cell.length_b   1.000
_cell.length_c   1.000
_cell.angle_alpha   90.00
_cell.angle_beta   90.00
_cell.angle_gamma   90.00
#
_symmetry.space_group_name_H-M   'P 1'
#
loop_
_entity.id
_entity.type
_entity.pdbx_description
1 polymer ?
#
loop_
_entity_poly.entity_id
_entity_poly.type
_entity_poly.pdbx_seq_one_letter_code
_entity_poly.pdbx_strand_id
1 'polypeptide(L)'
;AQSAFLAKKSTHDSFLYVQNAVRSLHRTKTPTLLIKLEIAKAFDNVSWEYLLELLQALGFLARWRDWITMLLASLTSSFLLNGAVGKKI
;
A
#
# COMPACT_ATOMS: atom_id res chain seq x y z
N ALA A 1 -0.32 -9.58 7.82
CA ALA A 1 0.99 -9.56 7.14
C ALA A 1 0.84 -8.87 5.79
N GLN A 2 1.80 -8.04 5.39
CA GLN A 2 1.81 -7.42 4.06
C GLN A 2 2.24 -8.47 3.03
N SER A 3 1.50 -8.58 1.93
CA SER A 3 1.77 -9.50 0.83
C SER A 3 1.76 -8.81 -0.53
N ALA A 4 0.99 -7.74 -0.68
CA ALA A 4 1.03 -6.86 -1.85
C ALA A 4 2.37 -6.10 -1.90
N PHE A 5 2.86 -5.89 -3.12
CA PHE A 5 4.09 -5.14 -3.43
C PHE A 5 5.39 -5.75 -2.88
N LEU A 6 5.37 -7.01 -2.46
CA LEU A 6 6.57 -7.77 -2.09
C LEU A 6 6.96 -8.73 -3.21
N ALA A 7 8.25 -8.72 -3.57
CA ALA A 7 8.78 -9.67 -4.52
C ALA A 7 8.52 -11.11 -4.05
N LYS A 8 8.15 -11.98 -5.00
CA LYS A 8 7.86 -13.41 -4.75
C LYS A 8 6.62 -13.67 -3.88
N LYS A 9 5.73 -12.68 -3.69
CA LYS A 9 4.43 -12.87 -3.04
C LYS A 9 3.31 -12.69 -4.05
N SER A 10 2.38 -13.66 -4.10
CA SER A 10 1.18 -13.56 -4.91
C SER A 10 -0.04 -13.18 -4.06
N THR A 11 -0.97 -12.45 -4.64
CA THR A 11 -2.30 -12.20 -4.04
C THR A 11 -3.00 -13.52 -3.72
N HIS A 12 -2.77 -14.55 -4.54
CA HIS A 12 -3.33 -15.88 -4.33
C HIS A 12 -2.86 -16.52 -3.01
N ASP A 13 -1.59 -16.35 -2.65
CA ASP A 13 -1.03 -16.90 -1.41
C ASP A 13 -1.72 -16.32 -0.17
N SER A 14 -2.09 -15.03 -0.25
CA SER A 14 -2.78 -14.34 0.84
C SER A 14 -4.21 -14.84 1.02
N PHE A 15 -4.88 -15.08 -0.10
CA PHE A 15 -6.22 -15.68 -0.10
C PHE A 15 -6.20 -17.09 0.50
N LEU A 16 -5.28 -17.94 0.06
CA LEU A 16 -5.12 -19.29 0.62
C LEU A 16 -4.79 -19.26 2.11
N TYR A 17 -3.92 -18.34 2.55
CA TYR A 17 -3.59 -18.18 3.97
C TYR A 17 -4.83 -17.89 4.81
N VAL A 18 -5.64 -16.90 4.42
CA VAL A 18 -6.88 -16.55 5.13
C VAL A 18 -7.87 -17.72 5.09
N GLN A 19 -8.07 -18.34 3.93
CA GLN A 19 -9.01 -19.46 3.77
C GLN A 19 -8.64 -20.65 4.67
N ASN A 20 -7.36 -21.02 4.71
CA ASN A 20 -6.89 -22.12 5.55
C ASN A 20 -6.99 -21.79 7.04
N ALA A 21 -6.68 -20.54 7.43
CA ALA A 21 -6.85 -20.08 8.81
C ALA A 21 -8.32 -20.18 9.26
N VAL A 22 -9.26 -19.66 8.44
CA VAL A 22 -10.70 -19.73 8.72
C VAL A 22 -11.17 -21.18 8.80
N ARG A 23 -10.73 -22.05 7.88
CA ARG A 23 -11.07 -23.49 7.91
C ARG A 23 -10.59 -24.17 9.18
N SER A 24 -9.38 -23.83 9.66
CA SER A 24 -8.82 -24.38 10.90
C SER A 24 -9.61 -23.95 12.14
N LEU A 25 -9.94 -22.66 12.23
CA LEU A 25 -10.74 -22.09 13.33
C LEU A 25 -12.15 -22.69 13.36
N HIS A 26 -12.76 -22.87 12.19
CA HIS A 26 -14.04 -23.54 12.05
C HIS A 26 -13.99 -24.99 12.53
N ARG A 27 -12.95 -25.75 12.15
CA ARG A 27 -12.79 -27.16 12.57
C ARG A 27 -12.62 -27.30 14.09
N THR A 28 -11.97 -26.33 14.72
CA THR A 28 -11.75 -26.30 16.18
C THR A 28 -12.92 -25.71 16.96
N LYS A 29 -13.99 -25.25 16.27
CA LYS A 29 -15.13 -24.54 16.86
C LYS A 29 -14.70 -23.36 17.74
N THR A 30 -13.60 -22.73 17.38
CA THR A 30 -13.08 -21.56 18.11
C THR A 30 -13.94 -20.36 17.73
N PRO A 31 -14.61 -19.68 18.68
CA PRO A 31 -15.30 -18.43 18.39
C PRO A 31 -14.29 -17.41 17.84
N THR A 32 -14.53 -16.85 16.66
CA THR A 32 -13.60 -15.90 16.03
C THR A 32 -14.35 -14.87 15.20
N LEU A 33 -13.81 -13.65 15.17
CA LEU A 33 -14.27 -12.54 14.33
C LEU A 33 -13.22 -12.25 13.25
N LEU A 34 -13.66 -12.15 11.99
CA LEU A 34 -12.82 -11.69 10.90
C LEU A 34 -13.19 -10.24 10.56
N ILE A 35 -12.23 -9.33 10.68
CA ILE A 35 -12.40 -7.92 10.36
C ILE A 35 -11.67 -7.63 9.05
N LYS A 36 -12.40 -7.10 8.07
CA LYS A 36 -11.84 -6.60 6.83
C LYS A 36 -11.69 -5.08 6.91
N LEU A 37 -10.46 -4.59 6.80
CA LEU A 37 -10.15 -3.17 6.76
C LEU A 37 -9.69 -2.81 5.35
N GLU A 38 -10.29 -1.77 4.78
CA GLU A 38 -9.97 -1.24 3.45
C GLU A 38 -9.71 0.25 3.60
N ILE A 39 -8.60 0.73 3.02
CA ILE A 39 -8.25 2.15 3.02
C ILE A 39 -8.69 2.72 1.68
N ALA A 40 -9.74 3.54 1.68
CA ALA A 40 -10.19 4.23 0.49
C ALA A 40 -9.09 5.18 -0.01
N LYS A 41 -8.76 5.11 -1.30
CA LYS A 41 -7.83 6.02 -1.97
C LYS A 41 -6.53 6.25 -1.17
N ALA A 42 -5.87 5.16 -0.78
CA ALA A 42 -4.72 5.22 0.13
C ALA A 42 -3.64 6.23 -0.31
N PHE A 43 -3.37 6.38 -1.61
CA PHE A 43 -2.37 7.34 -2.09
C PHE A 43 -2.85 8.80 -2.12
N ASP A 44 -4.16 9.04 -2.18
CA ASP A 44 -4.73 10.40 -2.16
C ASP A 44 -4.88 10.92 -0.73
N ASN A 45 -5.04 10.01 0.24
CA ASN A 45 -5.35 10.32 1.64
C ASN A 45 -4.14 10.25 2.57
N VAL A 46 -2.95 9.91 2.06
CA VAL A 46 -1.71 9.90 2.86
C VAL A 46 -1.24 11.33 3.11
N SER A 47 -0.95 11.64 4.38
CA SER A 47 -0.22 12.86 4.72
C SER A 47 1.25 12.70 4.36
N TRP A 48 1.73 13.53 3.44
CA TRP A 48 3.13 13.55 3.03
C TRP A 48 4.07 14.01 4.15
N GLU A 49 3.60 14.90 5.02
CA GLU A 49 4.33 15.32 6.22
C GLU A 49 4.57 14.13 7.15
N TYR A 50 3.50 13.37 7.44
CA TYR A 50 3.60 12.17 8.25
C TYR A 50 4.54 11.11 7.62
N LEU A 51 4.50 10.94 6.30
CA LEU A 51 5.40 10.03 5.60
C LEU A 51 6.88 10.42 5.81
N LEU A 52 7.21 11.71 5.72
CA LEU A 52 8.58 12.20 5.91
C LEU A 52 9.05 12.07 7.36
N GLU A 53 8.18 12.32 8.33
CA GLU A 53 8.44 12.09 9.75
C GLU A 53 8.67 10.60 10.04
N LEU A 54 7.85 9.72 9.47
CA LEU A 54 8.00 8.28 9.60
C LEU A 54 9.36 7.81 9.04
N LEU A 55 9.74 8.27 7.85
CA LEU A 55 11.04 7.95 7.26
C LEU A 55 12.20 8.45 8.14
N GLN A 56 12.05 9.62 8.78
CA GLN A 56 13.03 10.10 9.74
C GLN A 56 13.15 9.17 10.96
N ALA A 57 12.01 8.77 11.53
CA ALA A 57 11.97 7.87 12.68
C ALA A 57 12.56 6.48 12.37
N LEU A 58 12.41 6.02 11.12
CA LEU A 58 13.01 4.77 10.62
C LEU A 58 14.51 4.91 10.30
N GLY A 59 15.11 6.09 10.47
CA GLY A 59 16.55 6.31 10.31
C GLY A 59 17.00 6.64 8.88
N PHE A 60 16.08 7.04 7.99
CA PHE A 60 16.47 7.46 6.64
C PHE A 60 17.24 8.78 6.66
N LEU A 61 18.36 8.83 5.94
CA LEU A 61 19.21 10.01 5.82
C LEU A 61 18.44 11.20 5.23
N ALA A 62 18.81 12.42 5.62
CA ALA A 62 18.18 13.66 5.13
C ALA A 62 18.14 13.70 3.59
N ARG A 63 19.27 13.40 2.92
CA ARG A 63 19.36 13.34 1.45
C ARG A 63 18.32 12.43 0.80
N TRP A 64 18.02 11.29 1.41
CA TRP A 64 17.00 10.36 0.90
C TRP A 64 15.60 10.93 1.01
N ARG A 65 15.31 11.62 2.12
CA ARG A 65 14.03 12.30 2.34
C ARG A 65 13.86 13.48 1.39
N ASP A 66 14.92 14.25 1.13
CA ASP A 66 14.91 15.36 0.17
C ASP A 66 14.53 14.89 -1.23
N TRP A 67 15.08 13.75 -1.69
CA TRP A 67 14.69 13.16 -2.98
C TRP A 67 13.22 12.75 -3.03
N ILE A 68 12.70 12.17 -1.95
CA ILE A 68 11.29 11.79 -1.86
C ILE A 68 10.41 13.03 -1.90
N THR A 69 10.76 14.09 -1.16
CA THR A 69 10.04 15.37 -1.18
C THR A 69 10.02 15.99 -2.58
N MET A 70 11.15 15.97 -3.29
CA MET A 70 11.20 16.47 -4.67
C MET A 70 10.30 15.67 -5.62
N LEU A 71 10.27 14.34 -5.49
CA LEU A 71 9.37 13.49 -6.27
C LEU A 71 7.91 13.84 -5.97
N LEU A 72 7.53 13.89 -4.68
CA LEU A 72 6.16 14.20 -4.28
C LEU A 72 5.70 15.59 -4.76
N ALA A 73 6.60 16.58 -4.80
CA ALA A 73 6.29 17.92 -5.30
C ALA A 73 6.19 18.01 -6.84
N SER A 74 6.84 17.10 -7.58
CA SER A 74 6.98 17.18 -9.05
C SER A 74 6.12 16.18 -9.82
N LEU A 75 5.46 15.25 -9.13
CA LEU A 75 4.61 14.23 -9.75
C LEU A 75 3.36 14.86 -10.37
N THR A 76 3.37 14.98 -11.70
CA THR A 76 2.16 15.23 -12.50
C THR A 76 1.79 13.97 -13.25
N SER A 77 0.51 13.64 -13.35
CA SER A 77 0.05 12.50 -14.15
C SER A 77 -0.70 12.98 -15.40
N SER A 78 -0.51 12.31 -16.54
CA SER A 78 -1.32 12.56 -17.74
C SER A 78 -1.76 11.23 -18.34
N PHE A 79 -3.00 11.18 -18.82
CA PHE A 79 -3.53 10.01 -19.49
C PHE A 79 -3.16 10.05 -20.98
N LEU A 80 -2.64 8.95 -21.51
CA LEU A 80 -2.42 8.78 -22.95
C LEU A 80 -3.58 7.97 -23.51
N LEU A 81 -4.44 8.62 -24.31
CA LEU A 81 -5.54 7.95 -25.00
C LEU A 81 -5.27 7.96 -26.50
N ASN A 82 -5.06 6.78 -27.09
CA ASN A 82 -4.77 6.61 -28.52
C ASN A 82 -3.60 7.50 -29.03
N GLY A 83 -2.57 7.68 -28.21
CA GLY A 83 -1.40 8.51 -28.54
C GLY A 83 -1.60 10.01 -28.33
N ALA A 84 -2.81 10.48 -28.00
CA ALA A 84 -3.05 11.86 -27.59
C ALA A 84 -2.83 12.01 -26.08
N VAL A 85 -2.02 13.00 -25.70
CA VAL A 85 -1.78 13.33 -24.29
C VAL A 85 -2.98 14.12 -23.77
N GLY A 86 -3.66 13.54 -22.79
CA GLY A 86 -4.74 14.13 -22.03
C GLY A 86 -4.26 15.24 -21.10
N LYS A 87 -5.23 16.00 -20.57
CA LYS A 87 -4.95 17.09 -19.63
C LYS A 87 -4.18 16.55 -18.41
N LYS A 88 -3.14 17.27 -17.99
CA LYS A 88 -2.40 16.96 -16.77
C LYS A 88 -3.34 17.01 -15.56
N ILE A 89 -3.22 15.99 -14.72
CA ILE A 89 -3.89 15.82 -13.42
C ILE A 89 -2.82 16.03 -12.34
#